data_AF-A0A0W7X8E9-F1
#
_entry.id   AF-A0A0W7X8E9-F1
#
_cell.length_a   1.000
_cell.length_b   1.000
_cell.length_c   1.000
_cell.angle_alpha   90.00
_cell.angle_beta   90.00
_cell.angle_gamma   90.00
#
_symmetry.space_group_name_H-M   'P 1'
#
loop_
_entity.id
_entity.type
_entity.pdbx_description
1 polymer ?
#
loop_
_entity_poly.entity_id
_entity_poly.type
_entity_poly.pdbx_seq_one_letter_code
_entity_poly.pdbx_strand_id
1 'polypeptide(L)'
;MATTADDKSLRLWDTELGIPRTTYPINSAEATAVAFHPDGRTLSVAGEGKAQHWRTDLPTLTRSVRKICNAIHRNLTRAERATYLPESPARPACTA
;
A
#
# COMPACT_ATOMS: atom_id res chain seq x y z
N MET A 1 -4.83 -9.13 -8.36
CA MET A 1 -3.91 -9.83 -9.29
C MET A 1 -2.63 -9.02 -9.44
N ALA A 2 -1.50 -9.63 -9.76
CA ALA A 2 -0.24 -8.93 -10.03
C ALA A 2 0.37 -9.40 -11.35
N THR A 3 0.99 -8.48 -12.09
CA THR A 3 1.68 -8.77 -13.35
C THR A 3 3.00 -8.01 -13.41
N THR A 4 4.02 -8.64 -13.98
CA THR A 4 5.29 -7.99 -14.34
C THR A 4 5.35 -7.79 -15.85
N ALA A 5 6.09 -6.78 -16.29
CA ALA A 5 6.29 -6.49 -17.72
C ALA A 5 7.74 -6.09 -17.99
N ASP A 6 8.17 -6.30 -19.25
CA ASP A 6 9.52 -6.01 -19.74
C ASP A 6 9.88 -4.52 -19.67
N ASP A 7 8.88 -3.65 -19.50
CA ASP A 7 9.03 -2.22 -19.19
C ASP A 7 9.54 -1.95 -17.77
N LYS A 8 9.97 -2.99 -17.04
CA LYS A 8 10.43 -2.95 -15.65
C LYS A 8 9.36 -2.44 -14.69
N SER A 9 8.10 -2.75 -14.99
CA SER A 9 6.98 -2.45 -14.11
C SER A 9 6.37 -3.69 -13.48
N LEU A 10 6.01 -3.56 -12.21
CA LEU A 10 5.11 -4.46 -11.51
C LEU A 10 3.78 -3.73 -11.32
N ARG A 11 2.70 -4.31 -11.83
CA ARG A 11 1.36 -3.72 -11.73
C ARG A 11 0.51 -4.59 -10.81
N LEU A 12 -0.12 -3.94 -9.83
CA LEU A 12 -1.11 -4.56 -8.97
C LEU A 12 -2.50 -4.15 -9.46
N TRP A 13 -3.37 -5.13 -9.63
CA TRP A 13 -4.68 -4.97 -10.26
C TRP A 13 -5.79 -5.24 -9.26
N ASP A 14 -6.82 -4.40 -9.34
CA ASP A 14 -8.14 -4.68 -8.81
C ASP A 14 -8.82 -5.68 -9.75
N THR A 15 -9.11 -6.87 -9.25
CA THR A 15 -9.68 -7.95 -10.08
C THR A 15 -11.18 -7.79 -10.28
N GLU A 16 -11.86 -7.06 -9.40
CA GLU A 16 -13.30 -6.82 -9.51
C GLU A 16 -13.58 -5.73 -10.54
N LEU A 17 -12.78 -4.66 -10.51
CA LEU A 17 -12.94 -3.52 -11.40
C LEU A 17 -12.08 -3.60 -12.67
N GLY A 18 -11.09 -4.51 -12.71
CA GLY A 18 -10.18 -4.67 -13.84
C GLY A 18 -9.19 -3.50 -14.03
N ILE A 19 -9.05 -2.62 -13.02
CA ILE A 19 -8.20 -1.42 -13.11
C ILE A 19 -6.88 -1.60 -12.36
N PRO A 20 -5.79 -0.98 -12.82
CA PRO A 20 -4.54 -0.98 -12.08
C PRO A 20 -4.69 -0.14 -10.81
N ARG A 21 -4.41 -0.75 -9.65
CA ARG A 21 -4.39 -0.07 -8.34
C ARG A 21 -3.11 0.71 -8.13
N THR A 22 -1.98 0.15 -8.54
CA THR A 22 -0.67 0.75 -8.36
C THR A 22 0.36 0.09 -9.28
N THR A 23 1.39 0.86 -9.62
CA THR A 23 2.52 0.43 -10.41
C THR A 23 3.79 0.71 -9.64
N TYR A 24 4.61 -0.32 -9.46
CA TYR A 24 5.90 -0.23 -8.82
C TYR A 24 7.02 -0.37 -9.85
N PRO A 25 8.07 0.46 -9.78
CA PRO A 25 9.28 0.19 -10.53
C PRO A 25 9.95 -1.05 -9.96
N ILE A 26 10.34 -1.99 -10.83
CA ILE A 26 11.15 -3.14 -10.45
C ILE A 26 12.51 -3.04 -11.13
N ASN A 27 13.58 -3.43 -10.43
CA ASN A 27 14.92 -3.28 -11.00
C ASN A 27 15.38 -4.47 -11.86
N SER A 28 14.50 -5.42 -12.17
CA SER A 28 14.80 -6.58 -13.03
C SER A 28 13.99 -6.47 -14.31
N ALA A 29 14.67 -6.56 -15.45
CA ALA A 29 14.02 -6.63 -16.75
C ALA A 29 13.41 -8.02 -16.96
N GLU A 30 14.00 -9.04 -16.34
CA GLU A 30 13.63 -10.45 -16.47
C GLU A 30 13.04 -10.98 -15.16
N ALA A 31 11.89 -10.45 -14.76
CA ALA A 31 11.13 -11.04 -13.66
C ALA A 31 10.65 -12.44 -14.10
N THR A 32 11.21 -13.49 -13.48
CA THR A 32 10.88 -14.89 -13.80
C THR A 32 9.78 -15.45 -12.90
N ALA A 33 9.54 -14.84 -11.74
CA ALA A 33 8.51 -15.28 -10.82
C ALA A 33 7.88 -14.10 -10.06
N VAL A 34 6.58 -14.21 -9.83
CA VAL A 34 5.81 -13.34 -8.93
C VAL A 34 4.98 -14.20 -7.98
N ALA A 35 5.02 -13.90 -6.69
CA ALA A 35 4.29 -14.65 -5.67
C ALA A 35 3.72 -13.72 -4.61
N PHE A 36 2.44 -13.90 -4.29
CA PHE A 36 1.85 -13.32 -3.09
C PHE A 36 2.27 -14.17 -1.89
N HIS A 37 2.71 -13.50 -0.83
CA HIS A 37 2.89 -14.16 0.45
C HIS A 37 1.51 -14.59 1.01
N PRO A 38 1.41 -15.70 1.76
CA PRO A 38 0.13 -16.16 2.33
C PRO A 38 -0.56 -15.15 3.24
N ASP A 39 0.16 -14.15 3.75
CA ASP A 39 -0.44 -13.05 4.51
C ASP A 39 -1.31 -12.10 3.66
N GLY A 40 -1.26 -12.18 2.32
CA GLY A 40 -1.98 -11.33 1.37
C GLY A 40 -1.52 -9.87 1.35
N ARG A 41 -0.49 -9.50 2.12
CA ARG A 41 0.02 -8.14 2.33
C ARG A 41 1.38 -7.93 1.69
N THR A 42 2.05 -9.01 1.31
CA THR A 42 3.37 -8.97 0.69
C THR A 42 3.33 -9.61 -0.68
N LEU A 43 3.98 -8.95 -1.65
CA LEU A 43 4.22 -9.47 -2.98
C LEU A 43 5.72 -9.55 -3.22
N SER A 44 6.20 -10.67 -3.72
CA SER A 44 7.59 -10.88 -4.09
C SER A 44 7.72 -11.03 -5.59
N VAL A 45 8.74 -10.40 -6.17
CA VAL A 45 9.17 -10.60 -7.56
C VAL A 45 10.62 -11.05 -7.54
N ALA A 46 10.92 -12.13 -8.25
CA ALA A 46 12.27 -12.65 -8.40
C ALA A 46 12.70 -12.62 -9.88
N GLY A 47 13.97 -12.30 -10.11
CA GLY A 47 14.59 -12.20 -11.43
C GLY A 47 16.08 -11.92 -11.30
N GLU A 48 16.89 -12.42 -12.24
CA GLU A 48 18.34 -12.18 -12.29
C GLU A 48 19.09 -12.46 -10.96
N GLY A 49 18.70 -13.51 -10.23
CA GLY A 49 19.31 -13.87 -8.94
C GLY A 49 19.00 -12.90 -7.78
N LYS A 50 18.05 -11.97 -7.97
CA LYS A 50 17.57 -11.04 -6.95
C LYS A 50 16.08 -11.26 -6.69
N ALA A 51 15.67 -10.99 -5.47
CA ALA A 51 14.26 -10.93 -5.09
C ALA A 51 13.96 -9.58 -4.46
N GLN A 52 12.87 -8.96 -4.87
CA GLN A 52 12.35 -7.72 -4.33
C GLN A 52 10.96 -7.98 -3.76
N HIS A 53 10.60 -7.24 -2.72
CA HIS A 53 9.29 -7.37 -2.09
C HIS A 53 8.60 -6.01 -1.99
N TRP A 54 7.27 -6.02 -2.11
CA TRP A 54 6.41 -4.87 -1.97
C TRP A 54 5.29 -5.20 -1.01
N ARG A 55 4.82 -4.17 -0.31
CA ARG A 55 3.58 -4.24 0.46
C ARG A 55 2.40 -3.92 -0.45
N THR A 56 1.43 -4.82 -0.49
CA THR A 56 0.19 -4.70 -1.27
C THR A 56 -0.95 -4.12 -0.46
N ASP A 57 -0.83 -4.10 0.87
CA ASP A 57 -1.85 -3.55 1.75
C ASP A 57 -1.78 -2.03 1.80
N LEU A 58 -2.96 -1.40 1.77
CA LEU A 58 -3.06 0.00 2.15
C LEU A 58 -2.53 0.15 3.58
N PRO A 59 -1.80 1.24 3.88
CA PRO A 59 -1.37 1.49 5.25
C PRO A 59 -2.58 1.41 6.19
N THR A 60 -2.41 0.72 7.32
CA THR A 60 -3.46 0.63 8.34
C THR A 60 -3.97 2.03 8.68
N LEU A 61 -5.25 2.14 9.06
CA LEU A 61 -5.86 3.42 9.42
C LEU A 61 -4.99 4.20 10.43
N THR A 62 -4.45 3.52 11.44
CA THR A 62 -3.49 4.10 12.40
C THR A 62 -2.22 4.64 11.75
N ARG A 63 -1.65 3.93 10.77
CA ARG A 63 -0.45 4.38 10.05
C ARG A 63 -0.75 5.58 9.16
N SER A 64 -1.89 5.58 8.50
CA SER A 64 -2.36 6.69 7.65
C SER A 64 -2.64 7.94 8.47
N VAL A 65 -3.36 7.80 9.58
CA VAL A 65 -3.64 8.89 10.53
C VAL A 65 -2.35 9.50 11.06
N ARG A 66 -1.40 8.69 11.54
CA ARG A 66 -0.10 9.19 12.02
C ARG A 66 0.69 9.94 10.94
N LYS A 67 0.66 9.49 9.68
CA LYS A 67 1.29 10.24 8.58
C LYS A 67 0.65 11.61 8.40
N ILE A 68 -0.68 11.68 8.44
CA ILE A 68 -1.42 12.95 8.35
C ILE A 68 -1.02 13.85 9.53
N CYS A 69 -1.05 13.33 10.76
CA CYS A 69 -0.63 14.05 11.97
C CYS A 69 0.75 14.68 11.83
N ASN A 70 1.72 13.90 11.35
CA ASN A 70 3.10 14.37 11.16
C ASN A 70 3.21 15.44 10.07
N ALA A 71 2.37 15.37 9.02
CA ALA A 71 2.40 16.32 7.92
C ALA A 71 1.72 17.66 8.27
N ILE A 72 0.61 17.62 9.02
CA ILE A 72 -0.13 18.84 9.39
C ILE A 72 0.33 19.44 10.72
N HIS A 73 1.23 18.77 11.44
CA HIS A 73 1.74 19.16 12.76
C HIS A 73 0.65 19.51 13.78
N ARG A 74 -0.53 18.90 13.65
CA ARG A 74 -1.68 19.08 14.54
C ARG A 74 -2.53 17.82 14.62
N ASN A 75 -3.40 17.77 15.61
CA ASN A 75 -4.43 16.74 15.68
C ASN A 75 -5.56 16.99 14.67
N LEU A 76 -6.18 15.92 14.18
CA LEU A 76 -7.43 15.99 13.41
C LEU A 76 -8.52 16.59 14.29
N THR A 77 -9.32 17.51 13.77
CA THR A 77 -10.46 18.11 14.47
C THR A 77 -11.57 17.09 14.69
N ARG A 78 -12.52 17.38 15.59
CA ARG A 78 -13.66 16.48 15.82
C ARG A 78 -14.51 16.25 14.57
N ALA A 79 -14.67 17.28 13.73
CA ALA A 79 -15.38 17.19 12.46
C ALA A 79 -14.63 16.30 11.46
N GLU A 80 -13.31 16.50 11.29
CA GLU A 80 -12.49 15.65 10.42
C GLU A 80 -12.53 14.17 10.85
N ARG A 81 -12.51 13.89 12.16
CA ARG A 81 -12.64 12.52 12.66
C ARG A 81 -14.04 11.94 12.44
N ALA A 82 -15.10 12.73 12.61
CA ALA A 82 -16.46 12.28 12.35
C ALA A 82 -16.69 11.95 10.87
N THR A 83 -16.06 12.70 9.96
CA THR A 83 -16.18 12.49 8.51
C THR A 83 -15.29 11.34 8.01
N TYR A 84 -14.01 11.31 8.41
CA TYR A 84 -13.02 10.42 7.80
C TYR A 84 -12.68 9.18 8.65
N LEU A 85 -13.03 9.17 9.94
CA LEU A 85 -12.74 8.08 10.89
C LEU A 85 -14.01 7.63 11.65
N PRO A 86 -15.07 7.16 10.96
CA PRO A 86 -16.37 6.87 11.57
C PRO A 86 -16.30 5.78 12.66
N GLU A 87 -15.30 4.89 12.62
CA GLU A 87 -15.08 3.86 13.64
C GLU A 87 -14.43 4.39 14.93
N SER A 88 -13.80 5.57 14.90
CA SER A 88 -13.14 6.16 16.08
C SER A 88 -13.22 7.71 16.12
N PRO A 89 -14.42 8.31 16.12
CA PRO A 89 -14.58 9.77 16.06
C PRO A 89 -14.25 10.48 17.38
N ALA A 90 -14.39 9.79 18.51
CA ALA A 90 -14.33 10.38 19.85
C ALA A 90 -12.90 10.52 20.41
N ARG A 91 -11.93 9.73 19.94
CA ARG A 91 -10.57 9.72 20.48
C ARG A 91 -9.64 10.66 19.71
N PRO A 92 -8.64 11.27 20.37
CA PRO A 92 -7.53 11.94 19.68
C PRO A 92 -6.94 11.00 18.63
N ALA A 93 -6.84 11.46 17.40
CA ALA A 93 -6.34 10.63 16.29
C ALA A 93 -4.80 10.58 16.29
N CYS A 94 -4.18 11.71 16.63
CA CYS A 94 -2.75 11.82 16.85
C CYS A 94 -2.48 11.60 18.34
N THR A 95 -1.85 10.48 18.67
CA THR A 95 -1.17 10.29 19.96
C THR A 95 0.27 10.76 19.81
N ALA A 96 0.78 11.46 20.81
CA ALA A 96 2.20 11.82 20.92
C ALA A 96 3.08 10.56 20.95
#